data_AF-A0AAJ5MJ61-F1
#
_entry.id   AF-A0AAJ5MJ61-F1
#
_cell.length_a   1.000
_cell.length_b   1.000
_cell.length_c   1.000
_cell.angle_alpha   90.00
_cell.angle_beta   90.00
_cell.angle_gamma   90.00
#
_symmetry.space_group_name_H-M   'P 1'
#
loop_
_entity.id
_entity.type
_entity.pdbx_description
1 polymer ?
#
loop_
_entity_poly.entity_id
_entity_poly.type
_entity_poly.pdbx_seq_one_letter_code
_entity_poly.pdbx_strand_id
1 'polypeptide(L)' 'MKQPESKPADKTPRPISSEEAQKGQPAPDPVLERPDPDTEAVDKVITPTSIKEQEEQTRAIEKRLRDVDDKA' A
#
# COMPACT_ATOMS: atom_id res chain seq x y z
N MET A 1 -53.65 -29.68 -29.78
CA MET A 1 -52.45 -30.16 -29.06
C MET A 1 -52.37 -29.39 -27.75
N LYS A 2 -52.44 -30.06 -26.60
CA LYS A 2 -52.31 -29.39 -25.29
C LYS A 2 -50.84 -29.02 -25.07
N GLN A 3 -50.57 -27.74 -24.84
CA GLN A 3 -49.26 -27.28 -24.39
C GLN A 3 -48.96 -27.90 -23.02
N PRO A 4 -47.76 -28.45 -22.76
CA PRO A 4 -47.43 -28.94 -21.43
C PRO A 4 -47.37 -27.74 -20.48
N GLU A 5 -48.19 -27.77 -19.44
CA GLU A 5 -48.20 -26.75 -18.40
C GLU A 5 -46.79 -26.62 -17.81
N SER A 6 -46.22 -25.42 -17.90
CA SER A 6 -44.94 -25.10 -17.28
C SER A 6 -45.12 -25.20 -15.76
N LYS A 7 -44.60 -26.27 -15.16
CA LYS A 7 -44.60 -26.40 -13.70
C LYS A 7 -43.89 -25.19 -13.10
N PRO A 8 -44.42 -24.57 -12.04
CA PRO A 8 -43.78 -23.43 -11.40
C PRO A 8 -42.40 -23.87 -10.92
N ALA A 9 -41.36 -23.16 -11.34
CA ALA A 9 -40.02 -23.39 -10.83
C ALA A 9 -40.02 -23.15 -9.32
N ASP A 10 -39.45 -24.08 -8.56
CA ASP A 10 -39.25 -23.93 -7.13
C ASP A 10 -38.36 -22.70 -6.88
N LYS A 11 -38.92 -21.69 -6.19
CA LYS A 11 -38.24 -20.43 -5.85
C LYS A 11 -37.54 -20.51 -4.50
N THR A 12 -37.56 -21.67 -3.85
CA THR A 12 -36.91 -21.87 -2.55
C THR A 12 -35.40 -21.86 -2.76
N PRO A 13 -34.65 -20.92 -2.13
CA PRO A 13 -33.21 -20.92 -2.21
C PRO A 13 -32.67 -22.19 -1.53
N ARG A 14 -31.71 -22.85 -2.17
CA ARG A 14 -31.04 -24.01 -1.58
C ARG A 14 -30.07 -23.52 -0.52
N PRO A 15 -30.12 -24.04 0.73
CA PRO A 15 -29.14 -23.69 1.74
C PRO A 15 -27.76 -24.16 1.27
N ILE A 16 -26.77 -23.28 1.37
CA ILE A 16 -25.37 -23.59 1.09
C ILE A 16 -24.66 -23.93 2.40
N SER A 17 -23.64 -24.78 2.33
CA SER A 17 -22.81 -25.08 3.50
C SER A 17 -21.88 -23.91 3.85
N SER A 18 -21.41 -23.83 5.11
CA SER A 18 -20.41 -22.83 5.50
C SER A 18 -19.12 -22.93 4.68
N GLU A 19 -18.74 -24.14 4.28
CA GLU A 19 -17.59 -24.39 3.41
C GLU A 19 -17.79 -23.77 2.02
N GLU A 20 -18.98 -23.93 1.42
CA GLU A 20 -19.35 -23.30 0.15
C GLU A 20 -19.38 -21.77 0.24
N ALA A 21 -19.90 -21.24 1.35
CA ALA A 21 -19.97 -19.80 1.57
C ALA A 21 -18.57 -19.16 1.70
N GLN A 22 -17.59 -19.88 2.23
CA GLN A 22 -16.23 -19.40 2.47
C GLN A 22 -15.32 -19.46 1.24
N LYS A 23 -15.61 -20.36 0.29
CA LYS A 23 -14.79 -20.53 -0.93
C LYS A 23 -14.73 -19.27 -1.79
N GLY A 24 -15.69 -18.35 -1.62
CA GLY A 24 -15.76 -17.11 -2.39
C GLY A 24 -15.87 -17.39 -3.89
N GLN A 25 -15.74 -16.34 -4.69
CA GLN A 25 -15.40 -16.53 -6.10
C GLN A 25 -13.89 -16.34 -6.28
N PRO A 26 -13.23 -17.12 -7.17
CA PRO A 26 -11.85 -16.85 -7.51
C PRO A 26 -11.78 -15.44 -8.09
N ALA A 27 -11.21 -14.52 -7.33
CA ALA A 27 -10.85 -13.22 -7.85
C ALA A 27 -9.65 -13.42 -8.80
N PRO A 28 -9.61 -12.75 -9.97
CA PRO A 28 -8.39 -12.71 -10.75
C PRO A 28 -7.26 -12.17 -9.85
N ASP A 29 -6.06 -12.70 -10.02
CA ASP A 29 -4.90 -12.21 -9.28
C ASP A 29 -4.81 -10.69 -9.46
N PRO A 30 -4.65 -9.92 -8.38
CA PRO A 30 -4.47 -8.49 -8.49
C PRO A 30 -3.24 -8.22 -9.36
N VAL A 31 -3.40 -7.41 -10.40
CA VAL A 31 -2.28 -6.95 -11.22
C VAL A 31 -1.47 -5.99 -10.35
N LEU A 32 -0.31 -6.44 -9.86
CA LEU A 32 0.62 -5.59 -9.15
C LEU A 32 1.19 -4.56 -10.13
N GLU A 33 0.84 -3.29 -9.92
CA GLU A 33 1.43 -2.19 -10.69
C GLU A 33 2.89 -1.98 -10.28
N ARG A 34 3.72 -1.59 -11.24
CA ARG A 34 5.07 -1.14 -10.93
C ARG A 34 4.97 0.19 -10.18
N PRO A 35 5.75 0.38 -9.11
CA PRO A 35 5.82 1.68 -8.43
C PRO A 35 6.19 2.78 -9.42
N ASP A 36 5.63 3.97 -9.19
CA ASP A 36 5.95 5.17 -9.97
C ASP A 36 7.46 5.46 -9.86
N PRO A 37 8.21 5.50 -10.98
CA PRO A 37 9.65 5.80 -10.98
C PRO A 37 9.97 7.19 -10.43
N ASP A 38 9.04 8.14 -10.53
CA ASP A 38 9.21 9.49 -9.96
C ASP A 38 9.16 9.48 -8.42
N THR A 39 8.67 8.37 -7.83
CA THR A 39 8.68 8.12 -6.38
C THR A 39 9.81 7.19 -5.94
N GLU A 40 10.69 6.77 -6.84
CA GLU A 40 11.85 5.93 -6.53
C GLU A 40 12.93 6.74 -5.79
N ALA A 41 13.11 8.00 -6.17
CA ALA A 41 14.15 8.89 -5.64
C ALA A 41 13.70 9.74 -4.43
N VAL A 42 12.41 9.73 -4.09
CA VAL A 42 11.95 10.35 -2.84
C VAL A 42 12.41 9.43 -1.72
N ASP A 43 13.44 9.85 -0.97
CA ASP A 43 13.97 9.11 0.16
C ASP A 43 12.83 8.75 1.12
N LYS A 44 12.37 7.49 1.06
CA LYS A 44 11.04 7.09 1.56
C LYS A 44 10.91 7.15 3.07
N VAL A 45 11.97 7.53 3.79
CA VAL A 45 11.91 7.76 5.22
C VAL A 45 12.91 8.85 5.56
N ILE A 46 12.45 10.06 5.84
CA ILE A 46 13.21 10.93 6.73
C ILE A 46 13.27 10.17 8.06
N THR A 47 14.37 9.49 8.31
CA THR A 47 14.56 8.71 9.53
C THR A 47 15.00 9.66 10.65
N PRO A 48 14.66 9.36 11.92
CA PRO A 48 15.24 10.07 13.05
C PRO A 48 16.78 10.08 13.03
N THR A 49 17.40 9.07 12.40
CA THR A 49 18.85 8.98 12.20
C THR A 49 19.34 9.99 11.17
N SER A 50 18.72 10.07 9.99
CA SER A 50 19.14 11.01 8.93
C SER A 50 18.98 12.46 9.35
N ILE A 51 17.93 12.78 10.12
CA ILE A 51 17.77 14.12 10.72
C ILE A 51 18.95 14.46 11.64
N LYS A 52 19.32 13.54 12.55
CA LYS A 52 20.43 13.76 13.49
C LYS A 52 21.78 13.91 12.80
N GLU A 53 22.04 13.11 11.77
CA GLU A 53 23.26 13.22 10.98
C GLU A 53 23.37 14.61 10.32
N GLN A 54 22.26 15.13 9.77
CA GLN A 54 22.22 16.45 9.16
C GLN A 54 22.35 17.58 10.20
N GLU A 55 21.77 17.43 11.39
CA GLU A 55 21.98 18.37 12.50
C GLU A 55 23.45 18.42 12.95
N GLU A 56 24.11 17.27 13.07
CA GLU A 56 25.52 17.19 13.45
C GLU A 56 26.43 17.85 12.41
N GLN A 57 26.18 17.58 11.12
CA GLN A 57 26.89 18.24 10.02
C GLN A 57 26.73 19.77 10.08
N THR A 58 25.51 20.24 10.32
CA THR A 58 25.20 21.67 10.43
C THR A 58 25.97 22.30 11.59
N ARG A 59 25.94 21.69 12.78
CA ARG A 59 26.70 22.17 13.95
C ARG A 59 28.21 22.20 13.71
N ALA A 60 28.74 21.20 12.99
CA ALA A 60 30.16 21.16 12.66
C ALA A 60 30.56 22.29 11.70
N ILE A 61 29.71 22.62 10.73
CA ILE A 61 29.90 23.75 9.81
C ILE A 61 29.87 25.07 10.58
N GLU A 62 28.84 25.30 11.40
CA GLU A 62 28.74 26.52 12.20
C GLU A 62 29.95 26.74 13.12
N LYS A 63 30.42 25.67 13.78
CA LYS A 63 31.61 25.75 14.63
C LYS A 63 32.83 26.16 13.82
N ARG A 64 33.05 25.55 12.65
CA ARG A 64 34.19 25.90 11.79
C ARG A 64 34.13 27.36 11.33
N LEU A 65 32.94 27.86 11.00
CA LEU A 65 32.77 29.26 10.61
C LEU A 65 33.11 30.20 11.77
N ARG A 66 32.61 29.94 12.98
CA ARG A 66 32.99 30.73 14.18
C ARG A 66 34.49 30.67 14.45
N ASP A 67 35.11 29.49 14.40
CA ASP A 67 36.54 29.33 14.62
C ASP A 67 37.40 30.09 13.58
N VAL A 68 36.87 30.33 12.37
CA VAL A 68 37.51 31.13 11.33
C VAL A 68 37.31 32.62 11.61
N ASP A 69 36.08 33.04 11.95
CA ASP A 69 35.77 34.42 12.29
C ASP A 69 36.54 34.91 13.53
N ASP A 70 36.69 34.05 14.55
CA ASP A 70 37.44 34.35 15.78
C ASP A 70 38.97 34.43 15.56
N LYS A 71 39.48 33.95 14.42
CA LYS A 71 40.90 34.00 14.03
C LYS A 71 41.24 35.12 13.06
N ALA A 72 40.24 35.85 12.56
CA ALA A 72 40.39 37.00 11.66
C ALA A 72 40.59 38.31 12.45
#